data_AF-A0A2D4S3C2-F1
#
_entry.id   AF-A0A2D4S3C2-F1
#
_cell.length_a   1.000
_cell.length_b   1.000
_cell.length_c   1.000
_cell.angle_alpha   90.00
_cell.angle_beta   90.00
_cell.angle_gamma   90.00
#
_symmetry.space_group_name_H-M   'P 1'
#
loop_
_entity.id
_entity.type
_entity.pdbx_description
1 polymer ?
#
loop_
_entity_poly.entity_id
_entity_poly.type
_entity_poly.pdbx_seq_one_letter_code
_entity_poly.pdbx_strand_id
1 'polypeptide(L)'
;MSNKNPLFIISLNRIDVLTLSSVFTTFFAIMFAMNEHIYLSMALLFVAMTADALDGMLARKYGLEREFGRYLDGFMDMLIYLVVPSIIMLQWGFDGYYCVFIMLMIGAGSVRLSVFNQVGNVESTAVDGQKNLSYLGMPVFWSVFILAGAMISERIVSLEFAHALLAVALTAFSFYMVISKPFFKFSSLKQILTLTIGGFVLFAGFEFAQFAEQSPLNVILLALFLQIPVVIGGVLHMMVVSGNHLSVLAAPIHKQWFGANKTWRGVIAVPALTALGGVCLYPLSGVIEGVFGQTILADTHFVWLGFVAGVGYILGELPNSFFKRRMGIEAGQVPEDKKYWFIALDQLDSAIGVAIGYWLVFGVATEVVWLYIITFPVTALLVKQWLYSRNLKASAV
;
A
#
# COMPACT_ATOMS: atom_id res chain seq x y z
N MET A 1 -20.12 18.19 37.71
CA MET A 1 -19.34 17.17 36.98
C MET A 1 -20.12 16.81 35.71
N SER A 2 -19.61 17.21 34.55
CA SER A 2 -20.29 17.01 33.26
C SER A 2 -20.28 15.52 32.90
N ASN A 3 -21.35 14.82 33.25
CA ASN A 3 -21.64 13.46 32.82
C ASN A 3 -22.01 13.49 31.32
N LYS A 4 -21.01 13.67 30.45
CA LYS A 4 -21.19 13.50 29.01
C LYS A 4 -21.09 12.00 28.74
N ASN A 5 -22.21 11.38 28.40
CA ASN A 5 -22.20 10.08 27.76
C ASN A 5 -21.17 10.14 26.62
N PRO A 6 -20.15 9.27 26.60
CA PRO A 6 -19.20 9.25 25.52
C PRO A 6 -19.96 8.95 24.21
N LEU A 7 -19.69 9.75 23.17
CA LEU A 7 -20.30 9.59 21.84
C LEU A 7 -20.00 8.20 21.22
N PHE A 8 -18.88 7.61 21.61
CA PHE A 8 -18.41 6.32 21.10
C PHE A 8 -18.36 5.29 22.22
N ILE A 9 -18.64 4.02 21.88
CA ILE A 9 -18.58 2.89 22.81
C ILE A 9 -17.18 2.65 23.36
N ILE A 10 -16.14 3.09 22.64
CA ILE A 10 -14.75 3.01 23.07
C ILE A 10 -13.91 4.09 22.38
N SER A 11 -12.86 4.55 23.05
CA SER A 11 -11.79 5.36 22.44
C SER A 11 -10.63 4.45 22.02
N LEU A 12 -10.15 4.62 20.78
CA LEU A 12 -9.02 3.88 20.23
C LEU A 12 -7.73 4.68 20.43
N ASN A 13 -6.69 4.01 20.94
CA ASN A 13 -5.34 4.56 20.98
C ASN A 13 -4.63 4.33 19.63
N ARG A 14 -3.41 4.85 19.51
CA ARG A 14 -2.64 4.76 18.26
C ARG A 14 -2.27 3.32 17.86
N ILE A 15 -2.14 2.41 18.83
CA ILE A 15 -1.85 1.00 18.58
C ILE A 15 -3.11 0.29 18.10
N ASP A 16 -4.28 0.54 18.70
CA ASP A 16 -5.53 -0.07 18.22
C ASP A 16 -5.83 0.36 16.77
N VAL A 17 -5.54 1.62 16.43
CA VAL A 17 -5.65 2.12 15.04
C VAL A 17 -4.63 1.43 14.12
N LEU A 18 -3.43 1.14 14.60
CA LEU A 18 -2.43 0.39 13.84
C LEU A 18 -2.89 -1.05 13.60
N THR A 19 -3.39 -1.75 14.63
CA THR A 19 -3.96 -3.10 14.50
C THR A 19 -5.14 -3.11 13.53
N LEU A 20 -6.03 -2.12 13.61
CA LEU A 20 -7.15 -1.97 12.65
C LEU A 20 -6.70 -1.65 11.23
N SER A 21 -5.53 -1.02 11.05
CA SER A 21 -5.01 -0.77 9.70
C SER A 21 -4.75 -2.07 8.93
N SER A 22 -4.47 -3.16 9.65
CA SER A 22 -4.33 -4.50 9.07
C SER A 22 -5.61 -4.98 8.38
N VAL A 23 -6.80 -4.52 8.80
CA VAL A 23 -8.08 -4.83 8.10
C VAL A 23 -7.99 -4.45 6.63
N PHE A 24 -7.40 -3.30 6.32
CA PHE A 24 -7.22 -2.86 4.94
C PHE A 24 -6.34 -3.85 4.16
N THR A 25 -5.15 -4.16 4.67
CA THR A 25 -4.22 -5.10 4.02
C THR A 25 -4.83 -6.49 3.86
N THR A 26 -5.52 -7.00 4.89
CA THR A 26 -6.19 -8.30 4.87
C THR A 26 -7.35 -8.32 3.87
N PHE A 27 -8.13 -7.24 3.76
CA PHE A 27 -9.20 -7.13 2.77
C PHE A 27 -8.65 -7.20 1.34
N PHE A 28 -7.57 -6.47 1.02
CA PHE A 28 -6.93 -6.56 -0.29
C PHE A 28 -6.35 -7.95 -0.55
N ALA A 29 -5.78 -8.61 0.46
CA ALA A 29 -5.31 -9.98 0.32
C ALA A 29 -6.46 -10.93 -0.07
N ILE A 30 -7.61 -10.83 0.60
CA ILE A 30 -8.81 -11.61 0.25
C ILE A 30 -9.26 -11.30 -1.18
N MET A 31 -9.37 -10.01 -1.52
CA MET A 31 -9.78 -9.57 -2.85
C MET A 31 -8.87 -10.16 -3.93
N PHE A 32 -7.54 -10.12 -3.76
CA PHE A 32 -6.63 -10.69 -4.74
C PHE A 32 -6.72 -12.20 -4.83
N ALA A 33 -6.89 -12.91 -3.70
CA ALA A 33 -7.11 -14.36 -3.73
C ALA A 33 -8.39 -14.71 -4.52
N MET A 34 -9.48 -13.96 -4.30
CA MET A 34 -10.75 -14.18 -5.00
C MET A 34 -10.71 -13.85 -6.49
N ASN A 35 -9.73 -13.05 -6.94
CA ASN A 35 -9.48 -12.77 -8.35
C ASN A 35 -8.35 -13.65 -8.91
N GLU A 36 -8.09 -14.82 -8.31
CA GLU A 36 -7.06 -15.79 -8.73
C GLU A 36 -5.60 -15.28 -8.67
N HIS A 37 -5.36 -14.08 -8.13
CA HIS A 37 -4.03 -13.52 -7.85
C HIS A 37 -3.50 -14.00 -6.50
N ILE A 38 -3.37 -15.32 -6.35
CA ILE A 38 -3.01 -15.97 -5.09
C ILE A 38 -1.60 -15.61 -4.61
N TYR A 39 -0.64 -15.36 -5.52
CA TYR A 39 0.72 -14.97 -5.15
C TYR A 39 0.76 -13.54 -4.60
N LEU A 40 0.04 -12.61 -5.22
CA LEU A 40 -0.13 -11.26 -4.68
C LEU A 40 -0.86 -11.26 -3.33
N SER A 41 -1.90 -12.09 -3.18
CA SER A 41 -2.59 -12.28 -1.89
C SER A 41 -1.61 -12.72 -0.81
N MET A 42 -0.77 -13.72 -1.13
CA MET A 42 0.24 -14.23 -0.21
C MET A 42 1.30 -13.18 0.13
N ALA A 43 1.72 -12.36 -0.83
CA ALA A 43 2.64 -11.25 -0.59
C ALA A 43 2.03 -10.24 0.41
N LEU A 44 0.77 -9.84 0.21
CA LEU A 44 0.08 -8.95 1.15
C LEU A 44 -0.10 -9.57 2.53
N LEU A 45 -0.23 -10.88 2.62
CA LEU A 45 -0.32 -11.57 3.89
C LEU A 45 0.95 -11.42 4.74
N PHE A 46 2.13 -11.46 4.10
CA PHE A 46 3.40 -11.12 4.77
C PHE A 46 3.48 -9.65 5.21
N VAL A 47 2.84 -8.73 4.47
CA VAL A 47 2.73 -7.32 4.89
C VAL A 47 1.83 -7.21 6.13
N ALA A 48 0.68 -7.88 6.14
CA ALA A 48 -0.22 -7.91 7.29
C ALA A 48 0.48 -8.49 8.54
N MET A 49 1.22 -9.60 8.36
CA MET A 49 2.05 -10.18 9.42
C MET A 49 3.13 -9.23 9.95
N THR A 50 3.68 -8.37 9.10
CA THR A 50 4.64 -7.34 9.53
C THR A 50 3.97 -6.28 10.40
N ALA A 51 2.79 -5.82 10.00
CA ALA A 51 2.02 -4.82 10.75
C ALA A 51 1.62 -5.36 12.14
N ASP A 52 1.13 -6.60 12.19
CA ASP A 52 0.80 -7.36 13.40
C ASP A 52 2.00 -7.49 14.35
N ALA A 53 3.15 -7.92 13.84
CA ALA A 53 4.34 -8.01 14.68
C ALA A 53 4.79 -6.64 15.24
N LEU A 54 4.69 -5.59 14.42
CA LEU A 54 5.03 -4.23 14.81
C LEU A 54 4.09 -3.68 15.88
N ASP A 55 2.78 -3.88 15.76
CA ASP A 55 1.83 -3.34 16.73
C ASP A 55 2.05 -3.92 18.13
N GLY A 56 2.31 -5.22 18.25
CA GLY A 56 2.56 -5.88 19.53
C GLY A 56 3.88 -5.42 20.15
N MET A 57 4.90 -5.15 19.32
CA MET A 57 6.17 -4.57 19.79
C MET A 57 6.00 -3.11 20.24
N LEU A 58 5.24 -2.30 19.50
CA LEU A 58 5.02 -0.90 19.82
C LEU A 58 4.11 -0.74 21.05
N ALA A 59 3.10 -1.62 21.23
CA ALA A 59 2.25 -1.67 22.41
C ALA A 59 3.08 -1.81 23.69
N ARG A 60 4.01 -2.79 23.69
CA ARG A 60 4.97 -3.04 24.79
C ARG A 60 5.90 -1.85 25.01
N LYS A 61 6.50 -1.35 23.93
CA LYS A 61 7.49 -0.26 23.99
C LYS A 61 6.89 1.02 24.58
N TYR A 62 5.64 1.34 24.26
CA TYR A 62 4.98 2.55 24.74
C TYR A 62 4.11 2.33 25.98
N GLY A 63 4.06 1.12 26.54
CA GLY A 63 3.23 0.82 27.70
C GLY A 63 1.73 1.02 27.43
N LEU A 64 1.28 0.76 26.20
CA LEU A 64 -0.10 0.94 25.74
C LEU A 64 -0.88 -0.38 25.70
N GLU A 65 -0.36 -1.43 26.35
CA GLU A 65 -1.02 -2.73 26.45
C GLU A 65 -2.32 -2.64 27.26
N ARG A 66 -3.40 -3.21 26.73
CA ARG A 66 -4.72 -3.24 27.38
C ARG A 66 -5.51 -4.48 26.95
N GLU A 67 -6.48 -4.89 27.75
CA GLU A 67 -7.32 -6.07 27.44
C GLU A 67 -8.07 -5.93 26.12
N PHE A 68 -8.66 -4.75 25.86
CA PHE A 68 -9.34 -4.49 24.57
C PHE A 68 -8.41 -4.70 23.37
N GLY A 69 -7.17 -4.22 23.44
CA GLY A 69 -6.19 -4.38 22.37
C GLY A 69 -5.85 -5.85 22.14
N ARG A 70 -5.79 -6.66 23.20
CA ARG A 70 -5.60 -8.11 23.11
C ARG A 70 -6.79 -8.81 22.43
N TYR A 71 -8.02 -8.40 22.73
CA TYR A 71 -9.19 -8.94 22.03
C TYR A 71 -9.20 -8.55 20.55
N LEU A 72 -8.88 -7.30 20.25
CA LEU A 72 -8.78 -6.78 18.89
C LEU A 72 -7.71 -7.54 18.08
N ASP A 73 -6.53 -7.74 18.67
CA ASP A 73 -5.43 -8.56 18.16
C ASP A 73 -5.89 -9.98 17.83
N GLY A 74 -6.60 -10.65 18.77
CA GLY A 74 -7.16 -11.98 18.54
C GLY A 74 -8.15 -12.08 17.36
N PHE A 75 -8.94 -11.04 17.10
CA PHE A 75 -9.80 -11.00 15.90
C PHE A 75 -8.98 -10.82 14.61
N MET A 76 -7.95 -9.97 14.65
CA MET A 76 -7.06 -9.77 13.51
C MET A 76 -6.22 -11.02 13.23
N ASP A 77 -5.70 -11.68 14.26
CA ASP A 77 -5.01 -12.97 14.17
C ASP A 77 -5.85 -14.03 13.46
N MET A 78 -7.14 -14.13 13.80
CA MET A 78 -8.05 -15.07 13.13
C MET A 78 -8.18 -14.74 11.65
N LEU A 79 -8.36 -13.46 11.30
CA LEU A 79 -8.48 -13.04 9.91
C LEU A 79 -7.19 -13.28 9.13
N ILE A 80 -6.07 -12.77 9.61
CA ILE A 80 -4.75 -12.81 8.96
C ILE A 80 -4.23 -14.24 8.88
N TYR A 81 -4.33 -15.02 9.95
CA TYR A 81 -3.62 -16.29 10.05
C TYR A 81 -4.50 -17.53 9.88
N LEU A 82 -5.83 -17.41 9.90
CA LEU A 82 -6.71 -18.57 9.69
C LEU A 82 -7.57 -18.36 8.45
N VAL A 83 -8.30 -17.25 8.36
CA VAL A 83 -9.28 -17.03 7.29
C VAL A 83 -8.62 -16.77 5.94
N VAL A 84 -7.70 -15.80 5.84
CA VAL A 84 -7.06 -15.48 4.56
C VAL A 84 -6.25 -16.65 3.98
N PRO A 85 -5.38 -17.35 4.75
CA PRO A 85 -4.74 -18.56 4.27
C PRO A 85 -5.72 -19.60 3.74
N SER A 86 -6.85 -19.78 4.41
CA SER A 86 -7.88 -20.74 3.96
C SER A 86 -8.49 -20.34 2.62
N ILE A 87 -8.73 -19.05 2.40
CA ILE A 87 -9.23 -18.54 1.11
C ILE A 87 -8.18 -18.75 0.02
N ILE A 88 -6.91 -18.45 0.28
CA ILE A 88 -5.81 -18.71 -0.66
C ILE A 88 -5.74 -20.20 -1.01
N MET A 89 -5.80 -21.08 0.00
CA MET A 89 -5.80 -22.54 -0.19
C MET A 89 -6.95 -23.00 -1.09
N LEU A 90 -8.17 -22.52 -0.85
CA LEU A 90 -9.33 -22.87 -1.67
C LEU A 90 -9.19 -22.37 -3.11
N GLN A 91 -8.73 -21.14 -3.31
CA GLN A 91 -8.50 -20.57 -4.65
C GLN A 91 -7.33 -21.24 -5.39
N TRP A 92 -6.40 -21.84 -4.63
CA TRP A 92 -5.29 -22.63 -5.16
C TRP A 92 -5.68 -24.09 -5.47
N GLY A 93 -6.95 -24.48 -5.31
CA GLY A 93 -7.45 -25.83 -5.61
C GLY A 93 -7.25 -26.84 -4.47
N PHE A 94 -6.93 -26.39 -3.25
CA PHE A 94 -6.91 -27.23 -2.05
C PHE A 94 -8.34 -27.39 -1.50
N ASP A 95 -9.23 -27.98 -2.30
CA ASP A 95 -10.67 -28.05 -2.08
C ASP A 95 -11.19 -29.51 -1.91
N GLY A 96 -12.51 -29.69 -1.96
CA GLY A 96 -13.14 -31.02 -1.83
C GLY A 96 -12.86 -31.67 -0.47
N TYR A 97 -12.20 -32.83 -0.46
CA TYR A 97 -11.87 -33.53 0.77
C TYR A 97 -10.79 -32.80 1.60
N TYR A 98 -9.96 -31.97 0.97
CA TYR A 98 -8.92 -31.21 1.66
C TYR A 98 -9.48 -30.16 2.62
N CYS A 99 -10.74 -29.75 2.45
CA CYS A 99 -11.46 -28.85 3.35
C CYS A 99 -11.45 -29.34 4.82
N VAL A 100 -11.33 -30.65 5.07
CA VAL A 100 -11.20 -31.17 6.44
C VAL A 100 -9.97 -30.63 7.16
N PHE A 101 -8.84 -30.48 6.46
CA PHE A 101 -7.59 -29.98 7.04
C PHE A 101 -7.67 -28.48 7.31
N ILE A 102 -8.37 -27.73 6.45
CA ILE A 102 -8.69 -26.31 6.66
C ILE A 102 -9.57 -26.15 7.90
N MET A 103 -10.65 -26.93 8.01
CA MET A 103 -11.56 -26.89 9.17
C MET A 103 -10.84 -27.23 10.48
N LEU A 104 -9.95 -28.23 10.46
CA LEU A 104 -9.11 -28.58 11.61
C LEU A 104 -8.20 -27.41 12.02
N MET A 105 -7.55 -26.75 11.05
CA MET A 105 -6.70 -25.59 11.31
C MET A 105 -7.49 -24.44 11.94
N ILE A 106 -8.64 -24.07 11.36
CA ILE A 106 -9.48 -22.98 11.86
C ILE A 106 -10.00 -23.29 13.27
N GLY A 107 -10.49 -24.52 13.49
CA GLY A 107 -11.00 -24.96 14.78
C GLY A 107 -9.94 -24.95 15.88
N ALA A 108 -8.78 -25.59 15.63
CA ALA A 108 -7.66 -25.62 16.56
C ALA A 108 -7.07 -24.22 16.81
N GLY A 109 -6.94 -23.41 15.76
CA GLY A 109 -6.48 -22.02 15.86
C GLY A 109 -7.41 -21.15 16.70
N SER A 110 -8.73 -21.29 16.54
CA SER A 110 -9.72 -20.55 17.34
C SER A 110 -9.63 -20.89 18.83
N VAL A 111 -9.45 -22.17 19.17
CA VAL A 111 -9.22 -22.62 20.56
C VAL A 111 -7.92 -22.02 21.10
N ARG A 112 -6.82 -22.12 20.35
CA ARG A 112 -5.52 -21.59 20.76
C ARG A 112 -5.54 -20.08 20.99
N LEU A 113 -6.18 -19.31 20.10
CA LEU A 113 -6.33 -17.86 20.25
C LEU A 113 -7.15 -17.49 21.47
N SER A 114 -8.21 -18.25 21.75
CA SER A 114 -9.03 -18.07 22.96
C SER A 114 -8.21 -18.30 24.23
N VAL A 115 -7.38 -19.36 24.27
CA VAL A 115 -6.46 -19.64 25.38
C VAL A 115 -5.42 -18.52 25.51
N PHE A 116 -4.87 -18.02 24.41
CA PHE A 116 -3.90 -16.92 24.44
C PHE A 116 -4.51 -15.62 24.97
N ASN A 117 -5.76 -15.30 24.62
CA ASN A 117 -6.47 -14.13 25.15
C ASN A 117 -6.64 -14.20 26.68
N GLN A 118 -6.87 -15.40 27.21
CA GLN A 118 -7.05 -15.63 28.65
C GLN A 118 -5.73 -15.67 29.43
N VAL A 119 -4.74 -16.43 28.94
CA VAL A 119 -3.52 -16.77 29.69
C VAL A 119 -2.33 -15.88 29.31
N GLY A 120 -2.28 -15.36 28.08
CA GLY A 120 -1.15 -14.61 27.55
C GLY A 120 0.08 -15.49 27.28
N ASN A 121 1.27 -14.87 27.35
CA ASN A 121 2.55 -15.59 27.16
C ASN A 121 2.92 -16.37 28.42
N VAL A 122 3.54 -17.54 28.25
CA VAL A 122 4.06 -18.37 29.34
C VAL A 122 5.57 -18.21 29.47
N GLU A 123 6.10 -18.25 30.70
CA GLU A 123 7.54 -18.30 30.92
C GLU A 123 8.07 -19.71 30.62
N SER A 124 9.18 -19.79 29.89
CA SER A 124 9.89 -21.02 29.61
C SER A 124 11.38 -20.82 29.89
N THR A 125 12.02 -21.81 30.51
CA THR A 125 13.46 -21.82 30.74
C THR A 125 14.18 -22.30 29.48
N ALA A 126 15.01 -21.46 28.89
CA ALA A 126 15.86 -21.83 27.76
C ALA A 126 16.97 -22.79 28.21
N VAL A 127 17.56 -23.51 27.24
CA VAL A 127 18.67 -24.45 27.46
C VAL A 127 19.89 -23.77 28.09
N ASP A 128 20.04 -22.44 27.91
CA ASP A 128 21.11 -21.60 28.48
C ASP A 128 20.72 -20.96 29.84
N GLY A 129 19.66 -21.45 30.50
CA GLY A 129 19.21 -20.97 31.81
C GLY A 129 18.47 -19.62 31.82
N GLN A 130 18.39 -18.92 30.69
CA GLN A 130 17.63 -17.66 30.58
C GLN A 130 16.12 -17.91 30.47
N LYS A 131 15.32 -17.06 31.13
CA LYS A 131 13.86 -17.07 31.00
C LYS A 131 13.46 -16.42 29.66
N ASN A 132 12.85 -17.19 28.77
CA ASN A 132 12.24 -16.69 27.54
C ASN A 132 10.72 -16.79 27.61
N LEU A 133 10.06 -15.78 27.06
CA LEU A 133 8.61 -15.81 26.84
C LEU A 133 8.30 -16.74 25.67
N SER A 134 7.37 -17.67 25.88
CA SER A 134 6.90 -18.63 24.89
C SER A 134 5.38 -18.57 24.73
N TYR A 135 4.89 -19.10 23.63
CA TYR A 135 3.46 -19.29 23.43
C TYR A 135 3.04 -20.67 23.92
N LEU A 136 1.88 -20.77 24.58
CA LEU A 136 1.28 -22.07 24.86
C LEU A 136 0.54 -22.56 23.62
N GLY A 137 0.93 -23.75 23.13
CA GLY A 137 0.48 -24.24 21.82
C GLY A 137 1.11 -23.47 20.66
N MET A 138 1.19 -24.10 19.49
CA MET A 138 1.82 -23.49 18.33
C MET A 138 1.09 -22.19 17.92
N PRO A 139 1.80 -21.08 17.66
CA PRO A 139 1.18 -19.84 17.20
C PRO A 139 0.50 -19.96 15.85
N VAL A 140 -0.62 -19.25 15.66
CA VAL A 140 -1.39 -19.29 14.42
C VAL A 140 -0.62 -18.75 13.21
N PHE A 141 0.30 -17.80 13.41
CA PHE A 141 1.07 -17.18 12.31
C PHE A 141 1.89 -18.19 11.49
N TRP A 142 2.16 -19.39 12.01
CA TRP A 142 2.85 -20.44 11.27
C TRP A 142 2.08 -20.90 10.02
N SER A 143 0.77 -20.68 9.96
CA SER A 143 -0.05 -20.97 8.78
C SER A 143 0.48 -20.29 7.51
N VAL A 144 0.97 -19.05 7.63
CA VAL A 144 1.54 -18.28 6.52
C VAL A 144 2.81 -18.96 6.01
N PHE A 145 3.70 -19.38 6.90
CA PHE A 145 4.93 -20.07 6.50
C PHE A 145 4.67 -21.48 5.95
N ILE A 146 3.70 -22.21 6.53
CA ILE A 146 3.29 -23.54 6.05
C ILE A 146 2.72 -23.44 4.63
N LEU A 147 1.79 -22.51 4.41
CA LEU A 147 1.21 -22.26 3.10
C LEU A 147 2.28 -21.80 2.10
N ALA A 148 3.14 -20.87 2.49
CA ALA A 148 4.25 -20.40 1.66
C ALA A 148 5.15 -21.56 1.21
N GLY A 149 5.54 -22.43 2.16
CA GLY A 149 6.36 -23.60 1.88
C GLY A 149 5.69 -24.58 0.91
N ALA A 150 4.38 -24.82 1.06
CA ALA A 150 3.62 -25.65 0.14
C ALA A 150 3.58 -25.05 -1.28
N MET A 151 3.27 -23.76 -1.42
CA MET A 151 3.25 -23.07 -2.72
C MET A 151 4.62 -23.06 -3.40
N ILE A 152 5.72 -22.94 -2.63
CA ILE A 152 7.08 -23.07 -3.17
C ILE A 152 7.35 -24.52 -3.63
N SER A 153 6.86 -25.51 -2.89
CA SER A 153 7.08 -26.93 -3.24
C SER A 153 6.38 -27.34 -4.54
N GLU A 154 5.23 -26.73 -4.87
CA GLU A 154 4.56 -26.92 -6.17
C GLU A 154 5.49 -26.54 -7.32
N ARG A 155 6.17 -25.38 -7.20
CA ARG A 155 7.11 -24.86 -8.22
C ARG A 155 8.31 -25.77 -8.46
N ILE A 156 8.65 -26.64 -7.50
CA ILE A 156 9.83 -27.51 -7.54
C ILE A 156 9.47 -28.95 -7.91
N VAL A 157 8.31 -29.44 -7.44
CA VAL A 157 7.91 -30.85 -7.54
C VAL A 157 6.63 -31.01 -8.36
N SER A 158 5.47 -30.79 -7.75
CA SER A 158 4.16 -30.83 -8.39
C SER A 158 3.06 -30.31 -7.46
N LEU A 159 1.91 -29.94 -8.03
CA LEU A 159 0.74 -29.50 -7.25
C LEU A 159 0.21 -30.61 -6.34
N GLU A 160 0.15 -31.85 -6.83
CA GLU A 160 -0.30 -33.00 -6.03
C GLU A 160 0.59 -33.24 -4.80
N PHE A 161 1.91 -33.16 -4.98
CA PHE A 161 2.86 -33.27 -3.88
C PHE A 161 2.67 -32.13 -2.87
N ALA A 162 2.50 -30.91 -3.36
CA ALA A 162 2.31 -29.73 -2.53
C ALA A 162 1.02 -29.81 -1.70
N HIS A 163 -0.09 -30.28 -2.29
CA HIS A 163 -1.34 -30.53 -1.58
C HIS A 163 -1.20 -31.64 -0.53
N ALA A 164 -0.56 -32.76 -0.87
CA ALA A 164 -0.31 -33.83 0.09
C ALA A 164 0.55 -33.35 1.27
N LEU A 165 1.62 -32.59 1.00
CA LEU A 165 2.48 -31.99 2.00
C LEU A 165 1.69 -31.01 2.89
N LEU A 166 0.86 -30.16 2.29
CA LEU A 166 0.04 -29.19 3.01
C LEU A 166 -0.97 -29.89 3.93
N ALA A 167 -1.63 -30.96 3.47
CA ALA A 167 -2.57 -31.73 4.30
C ALA A 167 -1.90 -32.33 5.55
N VAL A 168 -0.72 -32.93 5.38
CA VAL A 168 0.07 -33.47 6.49
C VAL A 168 0.52 -32.34 7.44
N ALA A 169 1.01 -31.24 6.88
CA ALA A 169 1.46 -30.09 7.65
C ALA A 169 0.32 -29.44 8.45
N LEU A 170 -0.85 -29.24 7.85
CA LEU A 170 -2.03 -28.68 8.53
C LEU A 170 -2.56 -29.60 9.62
N THR A 171 -2.51 -30.92 9.42
CA THR A 171 -2.89 -31.90 10.45
C THR A 171 -1.96 -31.79 11.66
N ALA A 172 -0.65 -31.82 11.43
CA ALA A 172 0.35 -31.67 12.50
C ALA A 172 0.24 -30.30 13.18
N PHE A 173 0.07 -29.24 12.40
CA PHE A 173 -0.08 -27.88 12.88
C PHE A 173 -1.31 -27.74 13.80
N SER A 174 -2.46 -28.25 13.37
CA SER A 174 -3.70 -28.25 14.16
C SER A 174 -3.53 -28.97 15.49
N PHE A 175 -2.87 -30.13 15.48
CA PHE A 175 -2.55 -30.86 16.70
C PHE A 175 -1.63 -30.07 17.64
N TYR A 176 -0.56 -29.46 17.12
CA TYR A 176 0.37 -28.67 17.93
C TYR A 176 -0.20 -27.35 18.46
N MET A 177 -1.23 -26.78 17.81
CA MET A 177 -1.93 -25.60 18.33
C MET A 177 -2.66 -25.87 19.65
N VAL A 178 -3.17 -27.09 19.86
CA VAL A 178 -3.97 -27.44 21.05
C VAL A 178 -3.18 -28.18 22.14
N ILE A 179 -1.93 -28.56 21.86
CA ILE A 179 -1.07 -29.17 22.88
C ILE A 179 -0.57 -28.13 23.87
N SER A 180 -0.63 -28.49 25.16
CA SER A 180 -0.03 -27.73 26.26
C SER A 180 1.50 -27.87 26.30
N LYS A 181 2.18 -27.33 25.29
CA LYS A 181 3.65 -27.23 25.22
C LYS A 181 4.06 -25.79 24.89
N PRO A 182 5.20 -25.31 25.43
CA PRO A 182 5.74 -24.01 25.06
C PRO A 182 6.33 -24.07 23.64
N PHE A 183 5.96 -23.10 22.81
CA PHE A 183 6.48 -22.90 21.46
C PHE A 183 7.25 -21.60 21.34
N PHE A 184 8.22 -21.63 20.43
CA PHE A 184 9.14 -20.54 20.15
C PHE A 184 8.40 -19.23 19.82
N LYS A 185 8.95 -18.14 20.35
CA LYS A 185 8.52 -16.77 20.08
C LYS A 185 9.67 -15.97 19.49
N PHE A 186 9.40 -15.29 18.38
CA PHE A 186 10.36 -14.35 17.81
C PHE A 186 10.66 -13.22 18.81
N SER A 187 11.94 -13.07 19.13
CA SER A 187 12.41 -12.03 20.05
C SER A 187 13.09 -10.87 19.31
N SER A 188 13.52 -11.08 18.07
CA SER A 188 14.26 -10.11 17.27
C SER A 188 13.40 -9.52 16.16
N LEU A 189 13.21 -8.19 16.20
CA LEU A 189 12.57 -7.42 15.12
C LEU A 189 13.26 -7.67 13.78
N LYS A 190 14.59 -7.79 13.76
CA LYS A 190 15.34 -8.08 12.52
C LYS A 190 14.92 -9.42 11.92
N GLN A 191 14.78 -10.47 12.73
CA GLN A 191 14.35 -11.79 12.23
C GLN A 191 12.95 -11.73 11.64
N ILE A 192 12.02 -11.08 12.33
CA ILE A 192 10.63 -10.91 11.86
C ILE A 192 10.64 -10.17 10.52
N LEU A 193 11.28 -9.00 10.44
CA LEU A 193 11.34 -8.21 9.22
C LEU A 193 12.03 -8.96 8.08
N THR A 194 13.12 -9.69 8.34
CA THR A 194 13.80 -10.48 7.32
C THR A 194 12.87 -11.56 6.76
N LEU A 195 12.14 -12.27 7.61
CA LEU A 195 11.22 -13.32 7.18
C LEU A 195 10.02 -12.75 6.42
N THR A 196 9.40 -11.69 6.93
CA THR A 196 8.19 -11.13 6.31
C THR A 196 8.50 -10.35 5.03
N ILE A 197 9.54 -9.51 5.02
CA ILE A 197 9.97 -8.81 3.80
C ILE A 197 10.50 -9.81 2.77
N GLY A 198 11.25 -10.82 3.21
CA GLY A 198 11.72 -11.89 2.33
C GLY A 198 10.56 -12.65 1.68
N GLY A 199 9.55 -13.01 2.47
CA GLY A 199 8.32 -13.63 1.97
C GLY A 199 7.55 -12.73 1.00
N PHE A 200 7.37 -11.45 1.34
CA PHE A 200 6.76 -10.46 0.45
C PHE A 200 7.50 -10.38 -0.89
N VAL A 201 8.81 -10.19 -0.88
CA VAL A 201 9.62 -10.05 -2.10
C VAL A 201 9.56 -11.32 -2.94
N LEU A 202 9.61 -12.50 -2.32
CA LEU A 202 9.53 -13.77 -3.03
C LEU A 202 8.18 -13.94 -3.74
N PHE A 203 7.07 -13.76 -3.02
CA PHE A 203 5.73 -13.93 -3.56
C PHE A 203 5.33 -12.82 -4.53
N ALA A 204 5.77 -11.58 -4.30
CA ALA A 204 5.65 -10.51 -5.27
C ALA A 204 6.46 -10.83 -6.54
N GLY A 205 7.65 -11.43 -6.41
CA GLY A 205 8.45 -11.91 -7.54
C GLY A 205 7.75 -13.04 -8.30
N PHE A 206 7.01 -13.92 -7.61
CA PHE A 206 6.21 -14.97 -8.23
C PHE A 206 5.02 -14.43 -9.03
N GLU A 207 4.29 -13.44 -8.49
CA GLU A 207 3.25 -12.72 -9.22
C GLU A 207 3.86 -11.98 -10.43
N PHE A 208 5.00 -11.31 -10.23
CA PHE A 208 5.70 -10.58 -11.28
C PHE A 208 6.22 -11.49 -12.39
N ALA A 209 6.64 -12.72 -12.08
CA ALA A 209 7.03 -13.70 -13.08
C ALA A 209 5.83 -14.22 -13.90
N GLN A 210 4.62 -14.06 -13.38
CA GLN A 210 3.37 -14.39 -14.05
C GLN A 210 2.67 -13.13 -14.57
N PHE A 211 3.43 -12.05 -14.80
CA PHE A 211 2.89 -10.78 -15.25
C PHE A 211 2.10 -10.97 -16.54
N ALA A 212 0.79 -10.87 -16.40
CA ALA A 212 -0.16 -10.84 -17.49
C ALA A 212 -0.78 -9.45 -17.57
N GLU A 213 -1.34 -9.09 -18.72
CA GLU A 213 -2.05 -7.84 -18.94
C GLU A 213 -3.14 -7.56 -17.89
N GLN A 214 -3.76 -8.64 -17.36
CA GLN A 214 -4.80 -8.61 -16.33
C GLN A 214 -4.24 -8.58 -14.88
N SER A 215 -2.92 -8.64 -14.68
CA SER A 215 -2.33 -8.60 -13.35
C SER A 215 -2.61 -7.24 -12.67
N PRO A 216 -2.98 -7.22 -11.39
CA PRO A 216 -3.09 -5.99 -10.60
C PRO A 216 -1.79 -5.19 -10.56
N LEU A 217 -0.64 -5.86 -10.75
CA LEU A 217 0.64 -5.19 -10.89
C LEU A 217 0.65 -4.27 -12.12
N ASN A 218 -0.04 -4.62 -13.20
CA ASN A 218 -0.14 -3.76 -14.39
C ASN A 218 -0.87 -2.45 -14.05
N VAL A 219 -1.96 -2.52 -13.28
CA VAL A 219 -2.69 -1.34 -12.83
C VAL A 219 -1.80 -0.42 -12.00
N ILE A 220 -1.02 -0.99 -11.08
CA ILE A 220 -0.07 -0.24 -10.24
C ILE A 220 1.05 0.38 -11.08
N LEU A 221 1.69 -0.41 -11.93
CA LEU A 221 2.79 0.04 -12.78
C LEU A 221 2.32 1.11 -13.75
N LEU A 222 1.16 0.94 -14.39
CA LEU A 222 0.58 1.93 -15.30
C LEU A 222 0.25 3.23 -14.55
N ALA A 223 -0.35 3.16 -13.36
CA ALA A 223 -0.63 4.35 -12.56
C ALA A 223 0.64 5.14 -12.20
N LEU A 224 1.74 4.46 -11.88
CA LEU A 224 3.04 5.09 -11.61
C LEU A 224 3.73 5.58 -12.89
N PHE A 225 3.67 4.81 -13.96
CA PHE A 225 4.22 5.15 -15.28
C PHE A 225 3.61 6.44 -15.82
N LEU A 226 2.29 6.59 -15.68
CA LEU A 226 1.55 7.80 -16.07
C LEU A 226 1.93 9.05 -15.24
N GLN A 227 2.59 8.92 -14.09
CA GLN A 227 3.03 10.08 -13.30
C GLN A 227 4.31 10.71 -13.83
N ILE A 228 5.14 9.93 -14.53
CA ILE A 228 6.48 10.34 -14.96
C ILE A 228 6.48 11.63 -15.80
N PRO A 229 5.60 11.80 -16.81
CA PRO A 229 5.59 13.03 -17.60
C PRO A 229 5.34 14.27 -16.74
N VAL A 230 4.38 14.18 -15.80
CA VAL A 230 4.01 15.29 -14.91
C VAL A 230 5.12 15.61 -13.92
N VAL A 231 5.80 14.60 -13.40
CA VAL A 231 6.97 14.79 -12.52
C VAL A 231 8.08 15.54 -13.26
N ILE A 232 8.44 15.08 -14.46
CA ILE A 232 9.49 15.71 -15.27
C ILE A 232 9.09 17.12 -15.69
N GLY A 233 7.85 17.29 -16.20
CA GLY A 233 7.31 18.58 -16.61
C GLY A 233 7.28 19.59 -15.47
N GLY A 234 6.89 19.16 -14.27
CA GLY A 234 6.89 19.97 -13.06
C GLY A 234 8.30 20.41 -12.64
N VAL A 235 9.28 19.50 -12.66
CA VAL A 235 10.70 19.82 -12.36
C VAL A 235 11.25 20.82 -13.37
N LEU A 236 11.08 20.57 -14.67
CA LEU A 236 11.54 21.46 -15.74
C LEU A 236 10.86 22.84 -15.65
N HIS A 237 9.56 22.88 -15.35
CA HIS A 237 8.85 24.14 -15.16
C HIS A 237 9.42 24.93 -13.98
N MET A 238 9.77 24.27 -12.87
CA MET A 238 10.43 24.93 -11.74
C MET A 238 11.81 25.48 -12.09
N MET A 239 12.56 24.81 -12.98
CA MET A 239 13.82 25.36 -13.50
C MET A 239 13.58 26.61 -14.37
N VAL A 240 12.56 26.60 -15.23
CA VAL A 240 12.15 27.78 -16.03
C VAL A 240 11.78 28.96 -15.13
N VAL A 241 11.01 28.71 -14.07
CA VAL A 241 10.61 29.73 -13.10
C VAL A 241 11.80 30.27 -12.33
N SER A 242 12.67 29.39 -11.83
CA SER A 242 13.83 29.77 -11.00
C SER A 242 14.92 30.49 -11.81
N GLY A 243 15.12 30.10 -13.06
CA GLY A 243 16.03 30.79 -14.00
C GLY A 243 15.43 32.04 -14.64
N ASN A 244 14.19 32.41 -14.30
CA ASN A 244 13.43 33.51 -14.91
C ASN A 244 13.36 33.44 -16.45
N HIS A 245 13.36 32.23 -17.01
CA HIS A 245 13.15 32.02 -18.43
C HIS A 245 11.69 32.32 -18.79
N LEU A 246 11.44 32.70 -20.05
CA LEU A 246 10.11 33.08 -20.57
C LEU A 246 9.44 34.20 -19.75
N SER A 247 10.21 35.17 -19.27
CA SER A 247 9.74 36.27 -18.42
C SER A 247 8.60 37.10 -19.04
N VAL A 248 8.55 37.21 -20.36
CA VAL A 248 7.46 37.86 -21.11
C VAL A 248 6.09 37.23 -20.81
N LEU A 249 6.06 35.92 -20.55
CA LEU A 249 4.85 35.17 -20.24
C LEU A 249 4.53 35.14 -18.74
N ALA A 250 5.36 35.73 -17.88
CA ALA A 250 5.13 35.75 -16.43
C ALA A 250 3.94 36.64 -16.00
N ALA A 251 3.19 37.19 -16.95
CA ALA A 251 1.96 37.91 -16.68
C ALA A 251 0.86 36.99 -16.09
N PRO A 252 0.15 37.43 -15.04
CA PRO A 252 -0.93 36.66 -14.45
C PRO A 252 -2.12 36.53 -15.42
N ILE A 253 -2.74 35.35 -15.45
CA ILE A 253 -3.93 35.07 -16.27
C ILE A 253 -5.08 35.98 -15.84
N HIS A 254 -5.41 35.96 -14.54
CA HIS A 254 -6.41 36.83 -13.94
C HIS A 254 -6.17 36.98 -12.43
N LYS A 255 -5.73 38.16 -11.98
CA LYS A 255 -5.32 38.37 -10.58
C LYS A 255 -6.47 38.13 -9.58
N GLN A 256 -7.67 38.61 -9.86
CA GLN A 256 -8.81 38.50 -8.94
C GLN A 256 -9.36 37.07 -8.86
N TRP A 257 -9.26 36.30 -9.95
CA TRP A 257 -9.85 34.96 -10.00
C TRP A 257 -8.87 33.90 -9.57
N PHE A 258 -7.61 33.99 -9.99
CA PHE A 258 -6.63 32.91 -9.77
C PHE A 258 -5.43 33.34 -8.92
N GLY A 259 -5.25 34.65 -8.69
CA GLY A 259 -4.09 35.21 -8.01
C GLY A 259 -2.92 35.52 -8.95
N ALA A 260 -1.91 36.22 -8.43
CA ALA A 260 -0.77 36.69 -9.22
C ALA A 260 0.16 35.56 -9.70
N ASN A 261 0.17 34.41 -9.01
CA ASN A 261 1.08 33.31 -9.28
C ASN A 261 0.63 32.40 -10.43
N LYS A 262 -0.62 32.52 -10.89
CA LYS A 262 -1.15 31.78 -12.05
C LYS A 262 -0.91 32.59 -13.32
N THR A 263 0.14 32.24 -14.05
CA THR A 263 0.69 33.02 -15.16
C THR A 263 0.53 32.30 -16.50
N TRP A 264 0.52 33.07 -17.60
CA TRP A 264 0.53 32.51 -18.96
C TRP A 264 1.77 31.64 -19.22
N ARG A 265 2.88 31.92 -18.55
CA ARG A 265 4.08 31.08 -18.56
C ARG A 265 3.76 29.68 -18.08
N GLY A 266 3.03 29.53 -16.97
CA GLY A 266 2.58 28.23 -16.50
C GLY A 266 1.65 27.54 -17.50
N VAL A 267 0.68 28.28 -18.04
CA VAL A 267 -0.31 27.76 -19.02
C VAL A 267 0.35 27.15 -20.25
N ILE A 268 1.42 27.77 -20.74
CA ILE A 268 2.11 27.34 -21.97
C ILE A 268 3.24 26.36 -21.65
N ALA A 269 4.07 26.65 -20.64
CA ALA A 269 5.25 25.86 -20.36
C ALA A 269 4.90 24.49 -19.74
N VAL A 270 3.88 24.38 -18.88
CA VAL A 270 3.57 23.11 -18.22
C VAL A 270 3.15 22.02 -19.23
N PRO A 271 2.22 22.25 -20.19
CA PRO A 271 1.89 21.25 -21.21
C PRO A 271 3.07 20.90 -22.11
N ALA A 272 3.84 21.89 -22.55
CA ALA A 272 4.99 21.67 -23.43
C ALA A 272 6.11 20.86 -22.73
N LEU A 273 6.44 21.20 -21.48
CA LEU A 273 7.47 20.51 -20.72
C LEU A 273 7.02 19.12 -20.25
N THR A 274 5.72 18.95 -19.95
CA THR A 274 5.15 17.64 -19.64
C THR A 274 5.13 16.74 -20.88
N ALA A 275 4.88 17.30 -22.08
CA ALA A 275 5.01 16.59 -23.35
C ALA A 275 6.45 16.10 -23.59
N LEU A 276 7.46 16.92 -23.25
CA LEU A 276 8.86 16.48 -23.25
C LEU A 276 9.11 15.38 -22.22
N GLY A 277 8.50 15.45 -21.03
CA GLY A 277 8.51 14.36 -20.06
C GLY A 277 7.94 13.05 -20.62
N GLY A 278 6.96 13.14 -21.52
CA GLY A 278 6.44 12.01 -22.28
C GLY A 278 7.50 11.31 -23.15
N VAL A 279 8.51 12.02 -23.65
CA VAL A 279 9.61 11.40 -24.42
C VAL A 279 10.39 10.40 -23.57
N CYS A 280 10.54 10.65 -22.28
CA CYS A 280 11.21 9.74 -21.35
C CYS A 280 10.48 8.41 -21.16
N LEU A 281 9.22 8.32 -21.58
CA LEU A 281 8.45 7.07 -21.54
C LEU A 281 8.84 6.09 -22.64
N TYR A 282 9.34 6.52 -23.80
CA TYR A 282 9.75 5.59 -24.88
C TYR A 282 10.84 4.61 -24.45
N PRO A 283 12.01 5.04 -23.93
CA PRO A 283 13.04 4.09 -23.49
C PRO A 283 12.56 3.24 -22.31
N LEU A 284 11.76 3.81 -21.40
CA LEU A 284 11.22 3.07 -20.27
C LEU A 284 10.23 1.98 -20.72
N SER A 285 9.36 2.29 -21.67
CA SER A 285 8.43 1.34 -22.27
C SER A 285 9.19 0.18 -22.92
N GLY A 286 10.30 0.46 -23.62
CA GLY A 286 11.15 -0.59 -24.20
C GLY A 286 11.85 -1.46 -23.15
N VAL A 287 12.29 -0.88 -22.03
CA VAL A 287 12.84 -1.66 -20.90
C VAL A 287 11.77 -2.56 -20.29
N ILE A 288 10.58 -2.02 -20.07
CA ILE A 288 9.44 -2.74 -19.52
C ILE A 288 9.04 -3.88 -20.47
N GLU A 289 8.89 -3.62 -21.77
CA GLU A 289 8.63 -4.65 -22.76
C GLU A 289 9.72 -5.73 -22.79
N GLY A 290 11.00 -5.34 -22.67
CA GLY A 290 12.10 -6.30 -22.59
C GLY A 290 12.10 -7.16 -21.32
N VAL A 291 11.58 -6.64 -20.21
CA VAL A 291 11.50 -7.36 -18.91
C VAL A 291 10.25 -8.24 -18.83
N PHE A 292 9.11 -7.75 -19.31
CA PHE A 292 7.80 -8.38 -19.14
C PHE A 292 7.27 -9.07 -20.39
N GLY A 293 7.90 -8.85 -21.55
CA GLY A 293 7.42 -9.36 -22.84
C GLY A 293 6.12 -8.68 -23.32
N GLN A 294 5.66 -7.62 -22.64
CA GLN A 294 4.42 -6.90 -22.94
C GLN A 294 4.61 -5.40 -22.72
N THR A 295 3.90 -4.59 -23.52
CA THR A 295 3.88 -3.14 -23.35
C THR A 295 2.82 -2.75 -22.30
N ILE A 296 3.16 -1.79 -21.42
CA ILE A 296 2.23 -1.30 -20.38
C ILE A 296 1.09 -0.46 -20.97
N LEU A 297 1.36 0.27 -22.05
CA LEU A 297 0.38 1.11 -22.72
C LEU A 297 0.63 1.05 -24.23
N ALA A 298 -0.18 0.24 -24.92
CA ALA A 298 -0.10 0.06 -26.36
C ALA A 298 -0.63 1.30 -27.11
N ASP A 299 -0.18 1.44 -28.36
CA ASP A 299 -0.73 2.36 -29.38
C ASP A 299 -0.86 3.83 -28.96
N THR A 300 -0.06 4.28 -27.99
CA THR A 300 -0.15 5.63 -27.43
C THR A 300 1.08 6.46 -27.76
N HIS A 301 0.86 7.64 -28.35
CA HIS A 301 1.93 8.58 -28.61
C HIS A 301 2.32 9.32 -27.32
N PHE A 302 3.41 8.92 -26.66
CA PHE A 302 3.73 9.40 -25.31
C PHE A 302 3.94 10.93 -25.19
N VAL A 303 4.35 11.60 -26.27
CA VAL A 303 4.42 13.08 -26.30
C VAL A 303 3.03 13.70 -26.16
N TRP A 304 2.04 13.15 -26.87
CA TRP A 304 0.65 13.60 -26.77
C TRP A 304 0.08 13.29 -25.39
N LEU A 305 0.39 12.11 -24.84
CA LEU A 305 0.05 11.75 -23.47
C LEU A 305 0.60 12.75 -22.45
N GLY A 306 1.88 13.12 -22.55
CA GLY A 306 2.48 14.14 -21.71
C GLY A 306 1.82 15.52 -21.89
N PHE A 307 1.48 15.91 -23.12
CA PHE A 307 0.79 17.17 -23.37
C PHE A 307 -0.59 17.22 -22.69
N VAL A 308 -1.42 16.19 -22.89
CA VAL A 308 -2.74 16.06 -22.27
C VAL A 308 -2.63 16.09 -20.75
N ALA A 309 -1.62 15.41 -20.19
CA ALA A 309 -1.37 15.44 -18.76
C ALA A 309 -1.07 16.85 -18.26
N GLY A 310 -0.20 17.61 -18.94
CA GLY A 310 0.10 18.98 -18.54
C GLY A 310 -1.09 19.94 -18.68
N VAL A 311 -1.96 19.74 -19.68
CA VAL A 311 -3.24 20.47 -19.78
C VAL A 311 -4.15 20.11 -18.61
N GLY A 312 -4.32 18.81 -18.33
CA GLY A 312 -5.12 18.31 -17.21
C GLY A 312 -4.63 18.86 -15.86
N TYR A 313 -3.31 18.93 -15.67
CA TYR A 313 -2.70 19.52 -14.48
C TYR A 313 -3.14 20.99 -14.28
N ILE A 314 -3.03 21.82 -15.32
CA ILE A 314 -3.44 23.23 -15.23
C ILE A 314 -4.94 23.35 -14.97
N LEU A 315 -5.76 22.60 -15.71
CA LEU A 315 -7.21 22.64 -15.58
C LEU A 315 -7.67 22.16 -14.19
N GLY A 316 -6.97 21.20 -13.59
CA GLY A 316 -7.22 20.75 -12.21
C GLY A 316 -6.90 21.81 -11.16
N GLU A 317 -5.83 22.60 -11.36
CA GLU A 317 -5.34 23.56 -10.37
C GLU A 317 -6.12 24.90 -10.34
N LEU A 318 -6.75 25.28 -11.46
CA LEU A 318 -7.46 26.55 -11.60
C LEU A 318 -8.74 26.66 -10.72
N PRO A 319 -9.63 25.65 -10.65
CA PRO A 319 -10.81 25.68 -9.79
C PRO A 319 -10.47 25.92 -8.31
N ASN A 320 -9.45 25.22 -7.79
CA ASN A 320 -9.01 25.40 -6.42
C ASN A 320 -8.50 26.84 -6.17
N SER A 321 -7.69 27.36 -7.08
CA SER A 321 -7.22 28.76 -7.03
C SER A 321 -8.39 29.75 -7.01
N PHE A 322 -9.44 29.49 -7.79
CA PHE A 322 -10.67 30.29 -7.83
C PHE A 322 -11.43 30.28 -6.50
N PHE A 323 -11.66 29.10 -5.93
CA PHE A 323 -12.35 28.99 -4.63
C PHE A 323 -11.56 29.68 -3.52
N LYS A 324 -10.23 29.54 -3.49
CA LYS A 324 -9.38 30.26 -2.52
C LYS A 324 -9.55 31.77 -2.59
N ARG A 325 -9.62 32.35 -3.80
CA ARG A 325 -9.85 33.81 -3.95
C ARG A 325 -11.23 34.23 -3.44
N ARG A 326 -12.27 33.42 -3.65
CA ARG A 326 -13.63 33.70 -3.12
C ARG A 326 -13.73 33.61 -1.60
N MET A 327 -12.86 32.82 -0.98
CA MET A 327 -12.74 32.74 0.48
C MET A 327 -11.84 33.84 1.08
N GLY A 328 -11.32 34.78 0.27
CA GLY A 328 -10.45 35.86 0.74
C GLY A 328 -9.02 35.44 1.06
N ILE A 329 -8.59 34.24 0.67
CA ILE A 329 -7.23 33.76 0.90
C ILE A 329 -6.31 34.38 -0.16
N GLU A 330 -5.17 34.98 0.22
CA GLU A 330 -4.20 35.55 -0.73
C GLU A 330 -3.35 34.48 -1.45
N ALA A 331 -2.72 34.86 -2.57
CA ALA A 331 -1.88 33.95 -3.34
C ALA A 331 -0.66 33.49 -2.53
N GLY A 332 -0.51 32.19 -2.32
CA GLY A 332 0.60 31.60 -1.57
C GLY A 332 0.37 31.51 -0.05
N GLN A 333 -0.75 32.01 0.47
CA GLN A 333 -1.13 31.83 1.88
C GLN A 333 -1.98 30.57 2.07
N VAL A 334 -1.80 29.90 3.21
CA VAL A 334 -2.63 28.79 3.65
C VAL A 334 -3.15 29.12 5.05
N PRO A 335 -4.47 29.03 5.32
CA PRO A 335 -5.02 29.30 6.66
C PRO A 335 -4.36 28.42 7.72
N GLU A 336 -3.94 29.00 8.86
CA GLU A 336 -3.24 28.26 9.91
C GLU A 336 -4.11 27.15 10.54
N ASP A 337 -5.42 27.40 10.66
CA ASP A 337 -6.40 26.49 11.24
C ASP A 337 -6.75 25.28 10.33
N LYS A 338 -6.50 25.39 9.02
CA LYS A 338 -6.85 24.37 8.01
C LYS A 338 -5.67 23.99 7.10
N LYS A 339 -4.45 24.23 7.56
CA LYS A 339 -3.21 24.09 6.77
C LYS A 339 -3.11 22.74 6.06
N TYR A 340 -3.28 21.64 6.79
CA TYR A 340 -3.16 20.29 6.23
C TYR A 340 -4.27 19.95 5.24
N TRP A 341 -5.48 20.46 5.47
CA TRP A 341 -6.62 20.21 4.58
C TRP A 341 -6.40 20.87 3.22
N PHE A 342 -5.96 22.14 3.21
CA PHE A 342 -5.62 22.83 1.97
C PHE A 342 -4.39 22.23 1.27
N ILE A 343 -3.36 21.79 2.00
CA ILE A 343 -2.20 21.11 1.38
C ILE A 343 -2.62 19.81 0.69
N ALA A 344 -3.52 19.03 1.29
CA ALA A 344 -4.03 17.81 0.67
C ALA A 344 -4.88 18.13 -0.58
N LEU A 345 -5.75 19.13 -0.48
CA LEU A 345 -6.62 19.57 -1.58
C LEU A 345 -5.80 20.10 -2.77
N ASP A 346 -4.71 20.82 -2.50
CA ASP A 346 -3.75 21.33 -3.50
C ASP A 346 -2.93 20.26 -4.22
N GLN A 347 -2.91 19.03 -3.72
CA GLN A 347 -2.23 17.93 -4.40
C GLN A 347 -3.21 17.03 -5.14
N LEU A 348 -4.44 16.91 -4.60
CA LEU A 348 -5.50 16.14 -5.22
C LEU A 348 -6.11 16.83 -6.44
N ASP A 349 -6.18 18.16 -6.46
CA ASP A 349 -6.78 18.92 -7.56
C ASP A 349 -6.10 18.66 -8.92
N SER A 350 -4.77 18.72 -8.90
CA SER A 350 -3.90 18.50 -10.05
C SER A 350 -3.88 17.03 -10.45
N ALA A 351 -3.88 16.12 -9.45
CA ALA A 351 -3.99 14.68 -9.67
C ALA A 351 -5.30 14.31 -10.40
N ILE A 352 -6.43 14.85 -9.92
CA ILE A 352 -7.75 14.62 -10.50
C ILE A 352 -7.81 15.19 -11.92
N GLY A 353 -7.30 16.40 -12.14
CA GLY A 353 -7.28 17.02 -13.47
C GLY A 353 -6.51 16.20 -14.50
N VAL A 354 -5.32 15.69 -14.12
CA VAL A 354 -4.53 14.81 -14.99
C VAL A 354 -5.26 13.48 -15.24
N ALA A 355 -5.78 12.85 -14.17
CA ALA A 355 -6.42 11.55 -14.25
C ALA A 355 -7.69 11.57 -15.12
N ILE A 356 -8.48 12.65 -15.04
CA ILE A 356 -9.62 12.89 -15.95
C ILE A 356 -9.14 13.06 -17.40
N GLY A 357 -8.05 13.78 -17.63
CA GLY A 357 -7.45 13.92 -18.96
C GLY A 357 -7.05 12.57 -19.55
N TYR A 358 -6.43 11.70 -18.75
CA TYR A 358 -6.08 10.35 -19.16
C TYR A 358 -7.29 9.47 -19.45
N TRP A 359 -8.29 9.52 -18.58
CA TRP A 359 -9.54 8.77 -18.77
C TRP A 359 -10.29 9.20 -20.04
N LEU A 360 -10.47 10.50 -20.25
CA LEU A 360 -11.26 11.02 -21.38
C LEU A 360 -10.57 10.83 -22.74
N VAL A 361 -9.25 10.99 -22.80
CA VAL A 361 -8.52 11.01 -24.08
C VAL A 361 -7.96 9.64 -24.46
N PHE A 362 -7.49 8.86 -23.47
CA PHE A 362 -6.83 7.58 -23.72
C PHE A 362 -7.65 6.37 -23.23
N GLY A 363 -8.82 6.60 -22.62
CA GLY A 363 -9.66 5.50 -22.13
C GLY A 363 -9.02 4.69 -21.01
N VAL A 364 -8.10 5.30 -20.24
CA VAL A 364 -7.40 4.62 -19.14
C VAL A 364 -8.42 4.05 -18.15
N ALA A 365 -8.24 2.79 -17.77
CA ALA A 365 -9.17 2.07 -16.90
C ALA A 365 -9.42 2.80 -15.57
N THR A 366 -10.65 2.71 -15.05
CA THR A 366 -11.10 3.46 -13.87
C THR A 366 -10.27 3.14 -12.63
N GLU A 367 -9.81 1.89 -12.50
CA GLU A 367 -8.96 1.40 -11.43
C GLU A 367 -7.60 2.12 -11.42
N VAL A 368 -7.02 2.32 -12.61
CA VAL A 368 -5.76 3.04 -12.80
C VAL A 368 -5.94 4.53 -12.47
N VAL A 369 -7.06 5.13 -12.88
CA VAL A 369 -7.42 6.53 -12.57
C VAL A 369 -7.47 6.75 -11.05
N TRP A 370 -8.17 5.88 -10.32
CA TRP A 370 -8.24 5.98 -8.86
C TRP A 370 -6.89 5.79 -8.20
N LEU A 371 -6.14 4.78 -8.64
CA LEU A 371 -4.83 4.51 -8.08
C LEU A 371 -3.84 5.64 -8.36
N TYR A 372 -3.91 6.27 -9.54
CA TYR A 372 -3.16 7.47 -9.87
C TYR A 372 -3.47 8.61 -8.87
N ILE A 373 -4.76 8.91 -8.64
CA ILE A 373 -5.18 9.98 -7.72
C ILE A 373 -4.68 9.71 -6.29
N ILE A 374 -4.71 8.46 -5.84
CA ILE A 374 -4.27 8.07 -4.48
C ILE A 374 -2.74 8.17 -4.34
N THR A 375 -1.99 7.74 -5.36
CA THR A 375 -0.52 7.67 -5.28
C THR A 375 0.18 8.98 -5.64
N PHE A 376 -0.45 9.83 -6.47
CA PHE A 376 0.14 11.09 -6.93
C PHE A 376 0.57 12.04 -5.79
N PRO A 377 -0.20 12.26 -4.70
CA PRO A 377 0.24 13.11 -3.60
C PRO A 377 1.55 12.64 -2.96
N VAL A 378 1.76 11.32 -2.83
CA VAL A 378 3.00 10.76 -2.30
C VAL A 378 4.17 11.12 -3.21
N THR A 379 4.03 10.88 -4.52
CA THR A 379 5.04 11.25 -5.52
C THR A 379 5.30 12.75 -5.53
N ALA A 380 4.26 13.57 -5.47
CA ALA A 380 4.37 15.02 -5.46
C ALA A 380 5.13 15.54 -4.22
N LEU A 381 4.88 14.98 -3.05
CA LEU A 381 5.61 15.30 -1.82
C LEU A 381 7.11 14.94 -1.93
N LEU A 382 7.43 13.75 -2.44
CA LEU A 382 8.82 13.33 -2.65
C LEU A 382 9.56 14.26 -3.61
N VAL A 383 8.92 14.64 -4.72
CA VAL A 383 9.48 15.59 -5.70
C VAL A 383 9.67 16.98 -5.09
N LYS A 384 8.72 17.47 -4.28
CA LYS A 384 8.86 18.76 -3.58
C LYS A 384 10.05 18.76 -2.63
N GLN A 385 10.22 17.70 -1.84
CA GLN A 385 11.36 17.56 -0.93
C GLN A 385 12.68 17.57 -1.70
N TRP A 386 12.75 16.86 -2.83
CA TRP A 386 13.92 16.86 -3.70
C TRP A 386 14.22 18.27 -4.26
N LEU A 387 13.21 18.96 -4.81
CA LEU A 387 13.37 20.32 -5.34
C LEU A 387 13.85 21.32 -4.27
N TYR A 388 13.32 21.22 -3.05
CA TYR A 388 13.75 22.04 -1.92
C TYR A 388 15.23 21.79 -1.57
N SER A 389 15.66 20.52 -1.49
CA SER A 389 17.07 20.16 -1.24
C SER A 389 18.04 20.66 -2.31
N ARG A 390 17.54 21.02 -3.50
CA ARG A 390 18.32 21.58 -4.62
C ARG A 390 18.16 23.10 -4.76
N ASN A 391 17.53 23.79 -3.81
CA ASN A 391 17.23 25.23 -3.87
C ASN A 391 16.43 25.67 -5.12
N LEU A 392 15.69 24.74 -5.73
CA LEU A 392 14.80 25.02 -6.87
C LEU A 392 13.38 25.39 -6.43
N LYS A 393 13.09 25.28 -5.12
CA LYS A 393 11.81 25.64 -4.53
C LYS A 393 11.99 26.19 -3.11
N ALA A 394 11.18 27.18 -2.74
CA ALA A 394 11.26 27.86 -1.44
C ALA A 394 10.69 27.04 -0.25
N SER A 395 9.85 26.03 -0.49
CA SER A 395 9.23 25.19 0.55
C SER A 395 9.23 23.71 0.15
N ALA A 396 9.50 22.85 1.12
CA ALA A 396 9.40 21.39 1.03
C ALA A 396 7.98 20.85 1.29
N VAL A 397 7.08 21.68 1.81
CA VAL A 397 5.67 21.37 2.14
C VAL A 397 4.76 21.98 1.09
#